data_AF-A0A6N3GVI7-F1
#
_entry.id   AF-A0A6N3GVI7-F1
#
_cell.length_a   1.000
_cell.length_b   1.000
_cell.length_c   1.000
_cell.angle_alpha   90.00
_cell.angle_beta   90.00
_cell.angle_gamma   90.00
#
_symmetry.space_group_name_H-M   'P 1'
#
loop_
_entity.id
_entity.type
_entity.pdbx_description
1 polymer ?
#
loop_
_entity_poly.entity_id
_entity_poly.type
_entity_poly.pdbx_seq_one_letter_code
_entity_poly.pdbx_strand_id
1 'polypeptide(L)'
;MNSIDEMLTLTTIPKLDDCDLKLIQEFHDEFLGKYIFMYKLNNGLELKIRFYAENLPHLLGIHKVVKDRKMQKFYKGEKGYNGIVNRQITIDNLKKLDNQLKDKDKQLAAITSKITCFHLIPKLLNECKVVKFYPDRVKGTCTIKSEFILFHEELGLKLHLGVLKDTYNSTVYVPETFIVKGPRDRDRNRLTDKQEFKSVVERDKILINS
;
A
#
# COMPACT_ATOMS: atom_id res chain seq x y z
N MET A 1 -10.91 -9.07 12.61
CA MET A 1 -11.45 -7.78 12.12
C MET A 1 -12.87 -8.05 11.66
N ASN A 2 -13.86 -7.37 12.22
CA ASN A 2 -15.27 -7.68 12.00
C ASN A 2 -16.02 -6.58 11.25
N SER A 3 -15.52 -5.34 11.25
CA SER A 3 -16.08 -4.21 10.48
C SER A 3 -15.00 -3.23 10.02
N ILE A 4 -15.33 -2.37 9.04
CA ILE A 4 -14.43 -1.35 8.53
C ILE A 4 -14.13 -0.25 9.56
N ASP A 5 -15.07 0.04 10.48
CA ASP A 5 -14.87 1.03 11.55
C ASP A 5 -13.91 0.51 12.62
N GLU A 6 -14.00 -0.79 12.95
CA GLU A 6 -13.07 -1.44 13.87
C GLU A 6 -11.63 -1.33 13.35
N MET A 7 -11.43 -1.46 12.02
CA MET A 7 -10.11 -1.37 11.39
C MET A 7 -9.41 -0.02 11.66
N LEU A 8 -10.14 1.09 11.79
CA LEU A 8 -9.54 2.40 12.09
C LEU A 8 -9.01 2.52 13.53
N THR A 9 -9.57 1.73 14.45
CA THR A 9 -9.33 1.84 15.89
C THR A 9 -8.41 0.75 16.42
N LEU A 10 -7.93 -0.15 15.57
CA LEU A 10 -6.98 -1.19 15.94
C LEU A 10 -5.71 -0.60 16.58
N THR A 11 -5.38 -1.10 17.76
CA THR A 11 -4.17 -0.76 18.52
C THR A 11 -3.10 -1.86 18.43
N THR A 12 -3.39 -2.95 17.72
CA THR A 12 -2.49 -4.08 17.53
C THR A 12 -2.58 -4.61 16.11
N ILE A 13 -1.50 -5.18 15.60
CA ILE A 13 -1.49 -5.79 14.27
C ILE A 13 -2.22 -7.14 14.30
N PRO A 14 -3.30 -7.32 13.52
CA PRO A 14 -4.02 -8.58 13.46
C PRO A 14 -3.15 -9.69 12.85
N LYS A 15 -3.44 -10.95 13.15
CA LYS A 15 -2.85 -12.06 12.41
C LYS A 15 -3.50 -12.12 11.03
N LEU A 16 -2.78 -12.69 10.06
CA LEU A 16 -3.30 -12.85 8.70
C LEU A 16 -4.65 -13.59 8.67
N ASP A 17 -4.83 -14.55 9.57
CA ASP A 17 -6.01 -15.39 9.68
C ASP A 17 -7.24 -14.62 10.19
N ASP A 18 -7.02 -13.48 10.85
CA ASP A 18 -8.07 -12.60 11.35
C ASP A 18 -8.47 -11.53 10.31
N CYS A 19 -7.85 -11.57 9.12
CA CYS A 19 -8.09 -10.64 8.01
C CYS A 19 -9.09 -11.19 7.00
N ASP A 20 -10.00 -10.33 6.52
CA ASP A 20 -10.83 -10.58 5.34
C ASP A 20 -10.42 -9.60 4.22
N LEU A 21 -10.06 -10.12 3.04
CA LEU A 21 -9.72 -9.28 1.88
C LEU A 21 -10.93 -8.47 1.41
N LYS A 22 -12.15 -8.99 1.55
CA LYS A 22 -13.37 -8.27 1.21
C LYS A 22 -13.55 -7.05 2.11
N LEU A 23 -13.31 -7.22 3.42
CA LEU A 23 -13.37 -6.11 4.37
C LEU A 23 -12.28 -5.06 4.11
N ILE A 24 -11.07 -5.50 3.74
CA ILE A 24 -9.99 -4.59 3.31
C ILE A 24 -10.37 -3.81 2.05
N GLN A 25 -11.08 -4.43 1.11
CA GLN A 25 -11.59 -3.75 -0.09
C GLN A 25 -12.66 -2.72 0.25
N GLU A 26 -13.63 -3.05 1.11
CA GLU A 26 -14.64 -2.10 1.57
C GLU A 26 -14.00 -0.92 2.31
N PHE A 27 -13.03 -1.20 3.18
CA PHE A 27 -12.24 -0.19 3.88
C PHE A 27 -11.46 0.71 2.91
N HIS A 28 -10.85 0.12 1.88
CA HIS A 28 -10.16 0.87 0.83
C HIS A 28 -11.11 1.85 0.17
N ASP A 29 -12.28 1.41 -0.28
CA ASP A 29 -13.22 2.28 -1.00
C ASP A 29 -13.74 3.39 -0.10
N GLU A 30 -14.11 3.06 1.14
CA GLU A 30 -14.70 4.02 2.07
C GLU A 30 -13.72 5.09 2.49
N PHE A 31 -12.50 4.71 2.89
CA PHE A 31 -11.57 5.62 3.55
C PHE A 31 -10.47 6.17 2.64
N LEU A 32 -10.19 5.51 1.51
CA LEU A 32 -9.12 5.89 0.58
C LEU A 32 -9.68 6.25 -0.80
N GLY A 33 -10.45 5.37 -1.43
CA GLY A 33 -10.87 5.47 -2.83
C GLY A 33 -11.81 6.65 -3.13
N LYS A 34 -12.62 7.06 -2.15
CA LYS A 34 -13.52 8.22 -2.25
C LYS A 34 -12.82 9.58 -2.17
N TYR A 35 -11.52 9.62 -1.89
CA TYR A 35 -10.81 10.87 -1.59
C TYR A 35 -9.58 11.11 -2.46
N ILE A 36 -9.26 12.39 -2.63
CA ILE A 36 -7.95 12.86 -3.05
C ILE A 36 -7.25 13.44 -1.82
N PHE A 37 -6.07 12.91 -1.50
CA PHE A 37 -5.23 13.41 -0.41
C PHE A 37 -4.24 14.42 -0.98
N MET A 38 -4.33 15.67 -0.53
CA MET A 38 -3.53 16.77 -1.05
C MET A 38 -2.50 17.22 -0.01
N TYR A 39 -1.26 17.41 -0.47
CA TYR A 39 -0.17 17.94 0.34
C TYR A 39 0.48 19.10 -0.40
N LYS A 40 0.54 20.26 0.24
CA LYS A 40 1.39 21.36 -0.24
C LYS A 40 2.77 21.20 0.36
N LEU A 41 3.79 21.15 -0.47
CA LEU A 41 5.17 21.05 -0.04
C LEU A 41 5.82 22.44 0.07
N ASN A 42 6.89 22.54 0.85
CA ASN A 42 7.62 23.80 1.08
C ASN A 42 8.21 24.46 -0.17
N ASN A 43 8.35 23.72 -1.28
CA ASN A 43 8.78 24.25 -2.57
C ASN A 43 7.62 24.66 -3.48
N GLY A 44 6.39 24.70 -2.97
CA GLY A 44 5.18 25.06 -3.71
C GLY A 44 4.56 23.92 -4.53
N LEU A 45 5.19 22.73 -4.57
CA LEU A 45 4.61 21.57 -5.24
C LEU A 45 3.36 21.07 -4.50
N GLU A 46 2.28 20.83 -5.24
CA GLU A 46 1.10 20.13 -4.74
C GLU A 46 1.18 18.64 -5.10
N LEU A 47 1.20 17.78 -4.08
CA LEU A 47 1.12 16.34 -4.22
C LEU A 47 -0.33 15.90 -4.00
N LYS A 48 -1.03 15.53 -5.07
CA LYS A 48 -2.42 15.03 -5.03
C LYS A 48 -2.40 13.52 -5.22
N ILE A 49 -2.75 12.75 -4.20
CA ILE A 49 -2.72 11.29 -4.21
C ILE A 49 -4.13 10.73 -4.38
N ARG A 50 -4.31 9.87 -5.38
CA ARG A 50 -5.57 9.18 -5.66
C ARG A 50 -5.39 7.67 -5.57
N PHE A 51 -6.30 7.02 -4.85
CA PHE A 51 -6.38 5.57 -4.75
C PHE A 51 -7.42 5.06 -5.75
N TYR A 52 -6.99 4.24 -6.71
CA TYR A 52 -7.88 3.57 -7.66
C TYR A 52 -8.20 2.16 -7.19
N ALA A 53 -9.46 1.74 -7.34
CA ALA A 53 -9.94 0.42 -6.94
C ALA A 53 -9.09 -0.71 -7.54
N GLU A 54 -8.83 -0.64 -8.85
CA GLU A 54 -8.03 -1.61 -9.60
C GLU A 54 -6.57 -1.72 -9.13
N ASN A 55 -6.05 -0.74 -8.38
CA ASN A 55 -4.70 -0.77 -7.83
C ASN A 55 -4.62 -1.50 -6.49
N LEU A 56 -5.73 -1.72 -5.79
CA LEU A 56 -5.75 -2.42 -4.49
C LEU A 56 -5.06 -3.80 -4.53
N PRO A 57 -5.36 -4.70 -5.49
CA PRO A 57 -4.65 -5.98 -5.60
C PRO A 57 -3.12 -5.85 -5.74
N HIS A 58 -2.66 -4.80 -6.41
CA HIS A 58 -1.24 -4.54 -6.56
C HIS A 58 -0.60 -4.10 -5.25
N LEU A 59 -1.24 -3.17 -4.52
CA LEU A 59 -0.78 -2.68 -3.23
C LEU A 59 -0.67 -3.80 -2.19
N LEU A 60 -1.67 -4.68 -2.14
CA LEU A 60 -1.68 -5.88 -1.29
C LEU A 60 -0.65 -6.92 -1.73
N GLY A 61 -0.20 -6.87 -2.99
CA GLY A 61 0.81 -7.78 -3.52
C GLY A 61 0.30 -9.20 -3.83
N ILE A 62 -1.01 -9.42 -3.86
CA ILE A 62 -1.61 -10.76 -3.97
C ILE A 62 -1.23 -11.49 -5.28
N HIS A 63 -1.01 -10.75 -6.37
CA HIS A 63 -0.53 -11.30 -7.64
C HIS A 63 0.82 -12.00 -7.53
N LYS A 64 1.64 -11.69 -6.50
CA LYS A 64 2.95 -12.32 -6.29
C LYS A 64 2.85 -13.77 -5.80
N VAL A 65 1.74 -14.12 -5.15
CA VAL A 65 1.45 -15.49 -4.68
C VAL A 65 1.19 -16.43 -5.86
N VAL A 66 0.74 -15.88 -7.00
CA VAL A 66 0.46 -16.67 -8.20
C VAL A 66 1.68 -16.69 -9.12
N LYS A 67 2.30 -17.86 -9.31
CA LYS A 67 3.49 -17.99 -10.18
C LYS A 67 3.18 -18.23 -11.64
N ASP A 68 2.03 -18.82 -11.94
CA ASP A 68 1.59 -18.95 -13.33
C ASP A 68 1.23 -17.56 -13.90
N ARG A 69 2.03 -17.10 -14.86
CA ARG A 69 1.85 -15.82 -15.55
C ARG A 69 0.48 -15.69 -16.22
N LYS A 70 -0.09 -16.79 -16.74
CA LYS A 70 -1.43 -16.78 -17.35
C LYS A 70 -2.51 -16.52 -16.31
N MET A 71 -2.31 -17.00 -15.08
CA MET A 71 -3.24 -16.84 -13.97
C MET A 71 -3.06 -15.50 -13.22
N GLN A 72 -1.84 -14.94 -13.18
CA GLN A 72 -1.57 -13.65 -12.52
C GLN A 72 -2.48 -12.51 -12.98
N LYS A 73 -2.95 -12.54 -14.23
CA LYS A 73 -3.89 -11.53 -14.76
C LYS A 73 -5.22 -11.46 -14.01
N PHE A 74 -5.61 -12.52 -13.32
CA PHE A 74 -6.82 -12.57 -12.49
C PHE A 74 -6.61 -12.05 -11.06
N TYR A 75 -5.38 -11.73 -10.68
CA TYR A 75 -5.00 -11.27 -9.33
C TYR A 75 -4.44 -9.85 -9.33
N LYS A 76 -4.63 -9.11 -10.43
CA LYS A 76 -4.18 -7.72 -10.59
C LYS A 76 -5.24 -6.90 -11.32
N GLY A 77 -5.17 -5.57 -11.18
CA GLY A 77 -6.09 -4.67 -11.85
C GLY A 77 -7.54 -4.93 -11.46
N GLU A 78 -8.45 -4.57 -12.36
CA GLU A 78 -9.89 -4.74 -12.21
C GLU A 78 -10.30 -6.20 -11.94
N LYS A 79 -9.66 -7.17 -12.60
CA LYS A 79 -9.97 -8.60 -12.39
C LYS A 79 -9.63 -9.06 -10.98
N GLY A 80 -8.47 -8.65 -10.47
CA GLY A 80 -8.08 -8.93 -9.08
C GLY A 80 -9.02 -8.27 -8.10
N TYR A 81 -9.41 -7.03 -8.38
CA TYR A 81 -10.34 -6.27 -7.55
C TYR A 81 -11.71 -6.94 -7.48
N ASN A 82 -12.30 -7.25 -8.65
CA ASN A 82 -13.59 -7.94 -8.74
C ASN A 82 -13.52 -9.36 -8.13
N GLY A 83 -12.37 -10.03 -8.22
CA GLY A 83 -12.14 -11.30 -7.53
C GLY A 83 -12.24 -11.20 -6.02
N ILE A 84 -11.74 -10.11 -5.41
CA ILE A 84 -11.91 -9.83 -3.98
C ILE A 84 -13.38 -9.49 -3.68
N VAL A 85 -14.00 -8.60 -4.46
CA VAL A 85 -15.40 -8.19 -4.30
C VAL A 85 -16.34 -9.40 -4.29
N ASN A 86 -16.12 -10.34 -5.22
CA ASN A 86 -16.93 -11.55 -5.39
C ASN A 86 -16.48 -12.72 -4.49
N ARG A 87 -15.56 -12.48 -3.54
CA ARG A 87 -14.99 -13.51 -2.62
C ARG A 87 -14.36 -14.71 -3.34
N GLN A 88 -13.95 -14.54 -4.60
CA GLN A 88 -13.19 -15.55 -5.37
C GLN A 88 -11.70 -15.55 -4.99
N ILE A 89 -11.22 -14.42 -4.46
CA ILE A 89 -9.88 -14.27 -3.91
C ILE A 89 -10.01 -13.99 -2.42
N THR A 90 -9.65 -14.98 -1.62
CA THR A 90 -9.64 -14.91 -0.14
C THR A 90 -8.25 -15.22 0.41
N ILE A 91 -8.02 -14.92 1.70
CA ILE A 91 -6.80 -15.34 2.40
C ILE A 91 -6.57 -16.86 2.28
N ASP A 92 -7.63 -17.67 2.41
CA ASP A 92 -7.54 -19.12 2.30
C ASP A 92 -7.19 -19.59 0.89
N ASN A 93 -7.73 -18.93 -0.15
CA ASN A 93 -7.32 -19.22 -1.53
C ASN A 93 -5.83 -18.90 -1.73
N LEU A 94 -5.35 -17.78 -1.20
CA LEU A 94 -3.93 -17.41 -1.28
C LEU A 94 -3.03 -18.40 -0.54
N LYS A 95 -3.41 -18.83 0.67
CA LYS A 95 -2.70 -19.89 1.41
C LYS A 95 -2.62 -21.19 0.62
N LYS A 96 -3.74 -21.64 0.04
CA LYS A 96 -3.78 -22.86 -0.77
C LYS A 96 -2.83 -22.77 -1.98
N LEU A 97 -2.82 -21.64 -2.67
CA LEU A 97 -1.92 -21.41 -3.81
C LEU A 97 -0.45 -21.37 -3.37
N ASP A 98 -0.13 -20.67 -2.30
CA ASP A 98 1.24 -20.56 -1.78
C ASP A 98 1.78 -21.91 -1.29
N ASN A 99 0.94 -22.71 -0.64
CA ASN A 99 1.30 -24.05 -0.14
C ASN A 99 1.61 -25.07 -1.25
N GLN A 100 1.15 -24.82 -2.49
CA GLN A 100 1.48 -25.65 -3.66
C GLN A 100 2.86 -25.31 -4.24
N LEU A 101 3.49 -24.22 -3.80
CA LEU A 101 4.79 -23.77 -4.29
C LEU A 101 5.94 -24.38 -3.50
N LYS A 102 7.10 -24.47 -4.15
CA LYS A 102 8.37 -24.75 -3.46
C LYS A 102 8.69 -23.59 -2.52
N ASP A 103 9.38 -23.86 -1.41
CA ASP A 103 9.63 -22.84 -0.36
C ASP A 103 10.29 -21.57 -0.88
N LYS A 104 11.26 -21.68 -1.81
CA LYS A 104 11.92 -20.53 -2.45
C LYS A 104 10.97 -19.63 -3.25
N ASP A 105 9.84 -20.18 -3.67
CA ASP A 105 8.86 -19.52 -4.54
C ASP A 105 7.69 -18.95 -3.73
N LYS A 106 7.50 -19.36 -2.46
CA LYS A 106 6.46 -18.82 -1.57
C LYS A 106 6.59 -17.32 -1.43
N GLN A 107 5.45 -16.63 -1.42
CA GLN A 107 5.36 -15.17 -1.32
C GLN A 107 4.36 -14.69 -0.27
N LEU A 108 3.52 -15.58 0.28
CA LEU A 108 2.50 -15.16 1.24
C LEU A 108 3.11 -14.44 2.46
N ALA A 109 4.20 -14.99 3.02
CA ALA A 109 4.93 -14.36 4.11
C ALA A 109 5.46 -12.96 3.74
N ALA A 110 5.94 -12.78 2.51
CA ALA A 110 6.48 -11.51 2.02
C ALA A 110 5.42 -10.42 1.82
N ILE A 111 4.14 -10.79 1.64
CA ILE A 111 3.03 -9.84 1.49
C ILE A 111 2.18 -9.69 2.75
N THR A 112 2.38 -10.55 3.76
CA THR A 112 1.54 -10.60 4.97
C THR A 112 1.44 -9.24 5.64
N SER A 113 2.56 -8.52 5.82
CA SER A 113 2.55 -7.21 6.46
C SER A 113 1.78 -6.15 5.67
N LYS A 114 1.74 -6.25 4.33
CA LYS A 114 0.93 -5.35 3.49
C LYS A 114 -0.55 -5.52 3.77
N ILE A 115 -1.00 -6.76 4.00
CA ILE A 115 -2.39 -7.11 4.29
C ILE A 115 -2.73 -6.72 5.73
N THR A 116 -1.97 -7.20 6.71
CA THR A 116 -2.29 -7.01 8.13
C THR A 116 -2.19 -5.55 8.58
N CYS A 117 -1.36 -4.74 7.92
CA CYS A 117 -1.17 -3.33 8.26
C CYS A 117 -1.87 -2.36 7.29
N PHE A 118 -2.68 -2.85 6.35
CA PHE A 118 -3.34 -1.98 5.36
C PHE A 118 -4.23 -0.92 6.02
N HIS A 119 -4.86 -1.29 7.15
CA HIS A 119 -5.71 -0.40 7.95
C HIS A 119 -4.97 0.84 8.51
N LEU A 120 -3.63 0.84 8.52
CA LEU A 120 -2.83 1.98 8.98
C LEU A 120 -2.57 3.03 7.91
N ILE A 121 -2.95 2.79 6.65
CA ILE A 121 -2.73 3.75 5.55
C ILE A 121 -3.42 5.10 5.81
N PRO A 122 -4.68 5.19 6.29
CA PRO A 122 -5.27 6.49 6.63
C PRO A 122 -4.46 7.30 7.66
N LYS A 123 -3.96 6.64 8.72
CA LYS A 123 -3.08 7.29 9.71
C LYS A 123 -1.78 7.76 9.06
N LEU A 124 -1.16 6.92 8.23
CA LEU A 124 0.01 7.32 7.44
C LEU A 124 -0.29 8.57 6.63
N LEU A 125 -1.41 8.63 5.89
CA LEU A 125 -1.73 9.77 5.03
C LEU A 125 -1.97 11.06 5.83
N ASN A 126 -2.57 10.95 7.02
CA ASN A 126 -2.83 12.11 7.87
C ASN A 126 -1.55 12.68 8.50
N GLU A 127 -0.61 11.81 8.87
CA GLU A 127 0.55 12.19 9.71
C GLU A 127 1.90 12.10 8.97
N CYS A 128 1.89 11.74 7.69
CA CYS A 128 3.13 11.43 6.97
C CYS A 128 4.15 12.55 6.97
N LYS A 129 5.40 12.11 6.92
CA LYS A 129 6.53 12.83 6.36
C LYS A 129 6.70 12.44 4.89
N VAL A 130 7.30 13.32 4.09
CA VAL A 130 7.48 13.11 2.65
C VAL A 130 8.96 13.24 2.27
N VAL A 131 9.44 12.33 1.44
CA VAL A 131 10.72 12.49 0.74
C VAL A 131 10.51 12.44 -0.76
N LYS A 132 11.24 13.29 -1.51
CA LYS A 132 11.48 13.04 -2.93
C LYS A 132 12.43 11.86 -3.03
N PHE A 133 12.03 10.84 -3.77
CA PHE A 133 12.70 9.56 -3.82
C PHE A 133 13.61 9.47 -5.05
N TYR A 134 14.84 9.04 -4.79
CA TYR A 134 15.90 8.82 -5.75
C TYR A 134 16.36 7.36 -5.61
N PRO A 135 15.92 6.46 -6.52
CA PRO A 135 16.25 5.04 -6.44
C PRO A 135 17.76 4.75 -6.43
N ASP A 136 18.54 5.59 -7.11
CA ASP A 136 20.01 5.55 -7.18
C ASP A 136 20.70 5.86 -5.83
N ARG A 137 20.02 6.54 -4.91
CA ARG A 137 20.53 6.82 -3.56
C ARG A 137 20.27 5.69 -2.56
N VAL A 138 19.50 4.68 -2.96
CA VAL A 138 19.20 3.53 -2.11
C VAL A 138 20.39 2.57 -2.08
N LYS A 139 20.80 2.14 -0.89
CA LYS A 139 21.84 1.11 -0.74
C LYS A 139 21.38 -0.21 -1.37
N GLY A 140 22.15 -0.75 -2.31
CA GLY A 140 21.87 -2.01 -3.02
C GLY A 140 20.73 -1.90 -4.05
N THR A 141 20.35 -3.01 -4.69
CA THR A 141 19.38 -3.01 -5.80
C THR A 141 18.00 -2.50 -5.38
N CYS A 142 17.51 -1.47 -6.07
CA CYS A 142 16.18 -0.89 -5.86
C CYS A 142 15.37 -0.97 -7.16
N THR A 143 14.16 -1.51 -7.09
CA THR A 143 13.23 -1.61 -8.23
C THR A 143 11.99 -0.72 -8.07
N ILE A 144 11.92 0.06 -6.99
CA ILE A 144 10.83 0.98 -6.70
C ILE A 144 10.90 2.14 -7.69
N LYS A 145 9.78 2.43 -8.35
CA LYS A 145 9.66 3.51 -9.34
C LYS A 145 8.99 4.77 -8.81
N SER A 146 8.66 4.76 -7.52
CA SER A 146 8.03 5.87 -6.83
C SER A 146 8.83 7.15 -6.99
N GLU A 147 8.14 8.27 -7.18
CA GLU A 147 8.74 9.60 -7.23
C GLU A 147 8.82 10.22 -5.83
N PHE A 148 7.85 9.90 -4.97
CA PHE A 148 7.83 10.28 -3.57
C PHE A 148 7.58 9.06 -2.69
N ILE A 149 8.14 9.06 -1.49
CA ILE A 149 7.75 8.15 -0.42
C ILE A 149 7.12 8.97 0.70
N LEU A 150 5.87 8.66 1.02
CA LEU A 150 5.23 9.09 2.25
C LEU A 150 5.56 8.05 3.32
N PHE A 151 5.92 8.49 4.51
CA PHE A 151 6.22 7.57 5.61
C PHE A 151 5.75 8.09 6.95
N HIS A 152 5.38 7.15 7.81
CA HIS A 152 4.92 7.39 9.17
C HIS A 152 5.36 6.24 10.08
N GLU A 153 5.47 6.50 11.38
CA GLU A 153 5.71 5.46 12.37
C GLU A 153 4.48 5.27 13.24
N GLU A 154 3.97 4.03 13.29
CA GLU A 154 2.75 3.69 14.03
C GLU A 154 2.87 2.26 14.55
N LEU A 155 2.47 2.03 15.80
CA LEU A 155 2.58 0.71 16.47
C LEU A 155 3.99 0.09 16.41
N GLY A 156 5.04 0.94 16.44
CA GLY A 156 6.45 0.51 16.32
C GLY A 156 6.89 0.11 14.91
N LEU A 157 5.99 0.15 13.93
CA LEU A 157 6.26 -0.11 12.53
C LEU A 157 6.59 1.19 11.80
N LYS A 158 7.47 1.12 10.81
CA LYS A 158 7.69 2.20 9.85
C LYS A 158 6.99 1.87 8.55
N LEU A 159 5.95 2.63 8.28
CA LEU A 159 5.07 2.49 7.13
C LEU A 159 5.61 3.37 6.00
N HIS A 160 5.67 2.83 4.78
CA HIS A 160 6.09 3.55 3.58
C HIS A 160 5.05 3.36 2.50
N LEU A 161 4.55 4.46 1.94
CA LEU A 161 3.70 4.49 0.77
C LEU A 161 4.45 5.20 -0.35
N GLY A 162 4.89 4.42 -1.33
CA GLY A 162 5.51 4.92 -2.54
C GLY A 162 4.46 5.32 -3.56
N VAL A 163 4.60 6.52 -4.12
CA VAL A 163 3.68 7.09 -5.10
C VAL A 163 4.43 7.56 -6.34
N LEU A 164 3.80 7.40 -7.50
CA LEU A 164 4.31 7.88 -8.78
C LEU A 164 3.22 8.62 -9.53
N LYS A 165 3.63 9.45 -10.49
CA LYS A 165 2.74 10.25 -11.31
C LYS A 165 1.82 9.36 -12.15
N ASP A 166 0.52 9.63 -12.12
CA ASP A 166 -0.45 8.89 -12.93
C ASP A 166 -0.14 9.10 -14.42
N THR A 167 -0.19 8.00 -15.17
CA THR A 167 0.08 7.99 -16.62
C THR A 167 -1.00 8.71 -17.42
N TYR A 168 -2.23 8.76 -16.92
CA TYR A 168 -3.37 9.38 -17.62
C TYR A 168 -3.65 10.80 -17.13
N ASN A 169 -3.33 11.08 -15.87
CA ASN A 169 -3.51 12.40 -15.29
C ASN A 169 -2.22 12.88 -14.60
N SER A 170 -1.44 13.69 -15.31
CA SER A 170 -0.18 14.24 -14.82
C SER A 170 -0.32 15.20 -13.63
N THR A 171 -1.53 15.50 -13.16
CA THR A 171 -1.74 16.33 -11.96
C THR A 171 -1.91 15.51 -10.69
N VAL A 172 -2.02 14.18 -10.79
CA VAL A 172 -2.21 13.29 -9.65
C VAL A 172 -1.12 12.21 -9.60
N TYR A 173 -0.93 11.69 -8.39
CA TYR A 173 -0.04 10.60 -8.06
C TYR A 173 -0.86 9.41 -7.60
N VAL A 174 -0.41 8.21 -7.96
CA VAL A 174 -1.01 6.95 -7.56
C VAL A 174 -0.07 6.17 -6.65
N PRO A 175 -0.61 5.50 -5.62
CA PRO A 175 0.12 4.50 -4.87
C PRO A 175 0.63 3.38 -5.77
N GLU A 176 1.94 3.15 -5.76
CA GLU A 176 2.60 2.05 -6.46
C GLU A 176 3.01 0.94 -5.50
N THR A 177 3.43 1.28 -4.28
CA THR A 177 3.87 0.27 -3.32
C THR A 177 3.58 0.68 -1.89
N PHE A 178 3.14 -0.28 -1.10
CA PHE A 178 3.05 -0.16 0.36
C PHE A 178 4.07 -1.11 1.00
N ILE A 179 4.97 -0.59 1.84
CA ILE A 179 6.04 -1.34 2.48
C ILE A 179 6.03 -1.07 3.98
N VAL A 180 6.01 -2.14 4.76
CA VAL A 180 6.00 -2.09 6.22
C VAL A 180 7.33 -2.62 6.72
N LYS A 181 7.97 -1.88 7.63
CA LYS A 181 9.22 -2.27 8.26
C LYS A 181 9.07 -2.36 9.77
N GLY A 182 9.46 -3.50 10.33
CA GLY A 182 9.50 -3.74 11.77
C GLY A 182 10.65 -3.00 12.45
N PRO A 183 10.63 -2.91 13.80
CA PRO A 183 11.67 -2.25 14.57
C PRO A 183 13.04 -2.93 14.46
N ARG A 184 13.06 -4.24 14.15
CA ARG A 184 14.29 -5.05 14.01
C ARG A 184 14.77 -5.21 12.56
N ASP A 185 14.07 -4.62 11.59
CA ASP A 185 14.46 -4.72 10.19
C ASP A 185 15.74 -3.92 9.94
N ARG A 186 16.81 -4.59 9.49
CA ARG A 186 18.11 -3.95 9.22
C ARG A 186 18.03 -2.85 8.16
N ASP A 187 17.05 -2.94 7.27
CA ASP A 187 16.81 -1.98 6.19
C ASP A 187 15.60 -1.07 6.46
N ARG A 188 15.21 -0.90 7.74
CA ARG A 188 14.05 -0.08 8.16
C ARG A 188 14.02 1.32 7.55
N ASN A 189 15.18 1.99 7.48
CA ASN A 189 15.28 3.36 6.98
C ASN A 189 15.75 3.45 5.52
N ARG A 190 15.95 2.31 4.85
CA ARG A 190 16.56 2.23 3.51
C ARG A 190 15.89 3.11 2.45
N LEU A 191 14.58 3.33 2.57
CA LEU A 191 13.79 4.11 1.62
C LEU A 191 13.74 5.62 1.93
N THR A 192 14.17 6.02 3.12
CA THR A 192 14.12 7.41 3.58
C THR A 192 15.51 8.01 3.82
N ASP A 193 16.52 7.17 4.04
CA ASP A 193 17.89 7.61 4.28
C ASP A 193 18.49 8.27 3.03
N LYS A 194 19.15 9.41 3.23
CA LYS A 194 19.83 10.20 2.18
C LYS A 194 18.90 10.66 1.04
N GLN A 195 17.59 10.61 1.27
CA GLN A 195 16.59 11.17 0.38
C GLN A 195 16.38 12.65 0.68
N GLU A 196 15.77 13.37 -0.25
CA GLU A 196 15.48 14.79 -0.04
C GLU A 196 14.16 14.94 0.72
N PHE A 197 14.22 15.45 1.95
CA PHE A 197 13.03 15.70 2.75
C PHE A 197 12.22 16.87 2.18
N LYS A 198 10.90 16.69 2.11
CA LYS A 198 9.94 17.72 1.71
C LYS A 198 9.02 18.00 2.88
N SER A 199 9.11 19.20 3.44
CA SER A 199 8.20 19.62 4.51
C SER A 199 6.81 19.82 3.94
N VAL A 200 5.82 19.19 4.57
CA VAL A 200 4.40 19.40 4.27
C VAL A 200 3.95 20.64 5.03
N VAL A 201 3.56 21.68 4.30
CA VAL A 201 3.08 22.95 4.88
C VAL A 201 1.56 22.97 5.04
N GLU A 202 0.85 22.18 4.24
CA GLU A 202 -0.61 22.11 4.25
C GLU A 202 -1.06 20.69 3.88
N ARG A 203 -2.15 20.23 4.51
CA ARG A 203 -2.80 18.95 4.23
C ARG A 203 -4.28 19.21 4.01
N ASP A 204 -4.82 18.56 2.99
CA ASP A 204 -6.25 18.60 2.70
C ASP A 204 -6.73 17.24 2.18
N LYS A 205 -8.03 16.98 2.33
CA LYS A 205 -8.69 15.74 1.94
C LYS A 205 -9.99 16.08 1.22
N ILE A 206 -10.00 15.87 -0.10
CA ILE A 206 -11.11 16.26 -0.98
C ILE A 206 -11.95 15.02 -1.27
N LEU A 207 -13.26 15.09 -0.99
CA LEU A 207 -14.21 14.05 -1.40
C LEU A 207 -14.43 14.11 -2.92
N ILE A 208 -14.31 12.96 -3.59
CA ILE A 208 -14.60 12.83 -5.01
C ILE A 208 -16.12 12.71 -5.14
N ASN A 209 -16.76 13.76 -5.64
CA ASN A 209 -18.16 13.69 -6.03
C ASN A 209 -18.25 12.89 -7.33
N SER A 210 -18.86 11.72 -7.26
CA SER A 210 -19.23 10.87 -8.41
C SER A 210 -20.53 11.34 -9.05
#